data_AF-A0A9X8GJC5-F1
#
_entry.id   AF-A0A9X8GJC5-F1
#
_cell.length_a   1.000
_cell.length_b   1.000
_cell.length_c   1.000
_cell.angle_alpha   90.00
_cell.angle_beta   90.00
_cell.angle_gamma   90.00
#
_symmetry.space_group_name_H-M   'P 1'
#
loop_
_entity.id
_entity.type
_entity.pdbx_description
1 polymer ?
#
loop_
_entity_poly.entity_id
_entity_poly.type
_entity_poly.pdbx_seq_one_letter_code
_entity_poly.pdbx_strand_id
1 'polypeptide(L)'
;MNKKWKKILLLCGMLVSVTACGKSDNFDQSMQKTKEAIVEKKFEQAEGFVEMALESKPKDEEAKNYQSQLKRYINALDKKEKKKYDEAKASLDAVIKIEHGSDKLVEYAKKEKTEISQMKKEAEKDDSKKEEKTTESSDKKEAASNTVWNDSKRDSLRGFMAQFSNKMGQDYKEYSKTSSVDLYGVNVPGDIFSGEWTMAINNQPVKVEWSETGEGSLPYQLVAVYSDADTQPYLQKHVYFFIIENGQPKVYVTQQNQGNNENYLHFSETQNTDIKAGFSQIVGGDVAQSTQSTSTSYENNKLLAAKVLIKMTNLTESNVSSLLNSTTTYSLYPNKSLQIWETGVYLPEDVTVISGNPLAAGMFTYHNNEDGTVTLYPVPSHYQDKEWDDPVKGKELANKVISDASVINIKDVSDDLANKLIPIIENDI
;
A
#
# COMPACT_ATOMS: atom_id res chain seq x y z
N MET A 1 -42.53 57.17 25.32
CA MET A 1 -41.39 56.97 24.39
C MET A 1 -40.12 56.80 25.20
N ASN A 2 -39.24 55.80 25.06
CA ASN A 2 -39.26 54.47 24.45
C ASN A 2 -38.30 53.58 25.26
N LYS A 3 -38.64 52.28 25.33
CA LYS A 3 -38.05 51.22 26.19
C LYS A 3 -36.73 50.63 25.62
N LYS A 4 -35.80 50.29 26.53
CA LYS A 4 -35.14 48.97 26.82
C LYS A 4 -34.83 48.05 25.61
N TRP A 5 -33.79 47.20 25.50
CA TRP A 5 -32.81 46.58 26.41
C TRP A 5 -31.80 45.75 25.56
N LYS A 6 -30.77 45.21 26.22
CA LYS A 6 -29.62 44.37 25.79
C LYS A 6 -29.91 43.14 24.88
N LYS A 7 -28.93 42.74 24.06
CA LYS A 7 -28.15 41.44 24.06
C LYS A 7 -27.82 40.86 22.66
N ILE A 8 -26.70 40.11 22.65
CA ILE A 8 -26.29 38.97 21.77
C ILE A 8 -25.66 39.31 20.40
N LEU A 9 -24.35 39.10 20.31
CA LEU A 9 -23.64 38.88 19.04
C LEU A 9 -23.57 37.36 18.83
N LEU A 10 -24.34 36.91 17.85
CA LEU A 10 -24.67 35.53 17.55
C LEU A 10 -23.64 34.97 16.56
N LEU A 11 -23.17 33.74 16.80
CA LEU A 11 -22.41 32.94 15.83
C LEU A 11 -23.04 33.04 14.44
N CYS A 12 -22.33 33.60 13.48
CA CYS A 12 -22.58 33.30 12.07
C CYS A 12 -21.87 31.98 11.75
N GLY A 13 -22.51 30.87 12.18
CA GLY A 13 -22.36 29.62 11.45
C GLY A 13 -22.81 29.90 10.03
N MET A 14 -21.88 29.83 9.08
CA MET A 14 -22.21 29.83 7.67
C MET A 14 -22.98 28.53 7.42
N LEU A 15 -24.31 28.63 7.48
CA LEU A 15 -25.23 27.64 6.96
C LEU A 15 -24.77 27.33 5.53
N VAL A 16 -24.21 26.13 5.31
CA VAL A 16 -24.37 25.48 4.02
C VAL A 16 -25.85 25.14 3.96
N SER A 17 -26.61 26.08 3.39
CA SER A 17 -27.98 25.86 2.98
C SER A 17 -27.99 24.62 2.10
N VAL A 18 -28.66 23.56 2.59
CA VAL A 18 -29.08 22.45 1.75
C VAL A 18 -30.11 23.01 0.78
N THR A 19 -29.64 23.56 -0.33
CA THR A 19 -30.49 23.85 -1.48
C THR A 19 -30.91 22.53 -2.06
N ALA A 20 -32.20 22.23 -1.92
CA ALA A 20 -32.87 21.27 -2.78
C ALA A 20 -32.81 21.79 -4.23
N CYS A 21 -32.15 21.03 -5.12
CA CYS A 21 -32.12 21.07 -6.61
C CYS A 21 -30.91 20.20 -7.00
N GLY A 22 -30.80 19.41 -8.07
CA GLY A 22 -31.65 18.85 -9.11
C GLY A 22 -30.82 17.71 -9.75
N LYS A 23 -31.39 16.87 -10.62
CA LYS A 23 -30.68 15.71 -11.23
C LYS A 23 -29.40 16.05 -12.06
N SER A 24 -29.05 17.32 -12.23
CA SER A 24 -27.90 17.80 -13.00
C SER A 24 -26.55 17.71 -12.29
N ASP A 25 -26.53 17.77 -10.96
CA ASP A 25 -25.29 18.03 -10.20
C ASP A 25 -24.36 16.80 -10.12
N ASN A 26 -24.90 15.59 -10.34
CA ASN A 26 -24.13 14.34 -10.31
C ASN A 26 -23.23 14.17 -11.54
N PHE A 27 -23.62 14.76 -12.68
CA PHE A 27 -22.85 14.62 -13.94
C PHE A 27 -21.56 15.44 -13.90
N ASP A 28 -21.67 16.73 -13.57
CA ASP A 28 -20.53 17.65 -13.60
C ASP A 28 -19.46 17.24 -12.57
N GLN A 29 -19.88 16.79 -11.38
CA GLN A 29 -18.97 16.25 -10.36
C GLN A 29 -18.26 14.97 -10.83
N SER A 30 -18.99 14.05 -11.47
CA SER A 30 -18.42 12.81 -11.98
C SER A 30 -17.43 13.06 -13.13
N MET A 31 -17.74 14.02 -14.01
CA MET A 31 -16.82 14.45 -15.06
C MET A 31 -15.59 15.18 -14.50
N GLN A 32 -15.73 15.97 -13.43
CA GLN A 32 -14.59 16.58 -12.75
C GLN A 32 -13.65 15.51 -12.16
N LYS A 33 -14.20 14.55 -11.40
CA LYS A 33 -13.43 13.44 -10.83
C LYS A 33 -12.76 12.59 -11.91
N THR A 34 -13.42 12.39 -13.05
CA THR A 34 -12.82 11.74 -14.24
C THR A 34 -11.57 12.49 -14.69
N LYS A 35 -11.65 13.82 -14.83
CA LYS A 35 -10.54 14.68 -15.27
C LYS A 35 -9.38 14.67 -14.26
N GLU A 36 -9.67 14.76 -12.96
CA GLU A 36 -8.68 14.67 -11.87
C GLU A 36 -7.98 13.30 -11.85
N ALA A 37 -8.74 12.20 -11.92
CA ALA A 37 -8.19 10.85 -11.94
C ALA A 37 -7.30 10.60 -13.17
N ILE A 38 -7.64 11.16 -14.34
CA ILE A 38 -6.76 11.12 -15.53
C ILE A 38 -5.44 11.86 -15.26
N VAL A 39 -5.47 13.04 -14.62
CA VAL A 39 -4.25 13.79 -14.28
C VAL A 39 -3.37 12.98 -13.32
N GLU A 40 -3.97 12.34 -12.31
CA GLU A 40 -3.30 11.47 -11.35
C GLU A 40 -2.92 10.08 -11.89
N LYS A 41 -3.24 9.79 -13.16
CA LYS A 41 -3.00 8.50 -13.85
C LYS A 41 -3.73 7.30 -13.23
N LYS A 42 -4.85 7.53 -12.54
CA LYS A 42 -5.73 6.49 -11.99
C LYS A 42 -6.79 6.11 -13.03
N PHE A 43 -6.37 5.47 -14.12
CA PHE A 43 -7.20 5.30 -15.32
C PHE A 43 -8.46 4.42 -15.12
N GLU A 44 -8.39 3.37 -14.30
CA GLU A 44 -9.56 2.54 -13.97
C GLU A 44 -10.56 3.30 -13.10
N GLN A 45 -10.08 4.13 -12.16
CA GLN A 45 -10.96 5.01 -11.38
C GLN A 45 -11.60 6.08 -12.26
N ALA A 46 -10.84 6.64 -13.22
CA ALA A 46 -11.38 7.57 -14.21
C ALA A 46 -12.46 6.92 -15.09
N GLU A 47 -12.30 5.64 -15.44
CA GLU A 47 -13.33 4.87 -16.17
C GLU A 47 -14.60 4.69 -15.33
N GLY A 48 -14.47 4.36 -14.04
CA GLY A 48 -15.61 4.30 -13.13
C GLY A 48 -16.32 5.66 -12.96
N PHE A 49 -15.57 6.76 -12.86
CA PHE A 49 -16.15 8.10 -12.75
C PHE A 49 -16.89 8.52 -14.03
N VAL A 50 -16.37 8.21 -15.23
CA VAL A 50 -17.07 8.55 -16.48
C VAL A 50 -18.30 7.67 -16.70
N GLU A 51 -18.30 6.43 -16.19
CA GLU A 51 -19.49 5.57 -16.19
C GLU A 51 -20.61 6.16 -15.31
N MET A 52 -20.29 6.65 -14.11
CA MET A 52 -21.27 7.37 -13.26
C MET A 52 -21.79 8.67 -13.91
N ALA A 53 -20.94 9.37 -14.67
CA ALA A 53 -21.38 10.51 -15.48
C ALA A 53 -22.38 10.05 -16.55
N LEU A 54 -22.09 8.97 -17.27
CA LEU A 54 -22.97 8.41 -18.31
C LEU A 54 -24.25 7.79 -17.74
N GLU A 55 -24.26 7.28 -16.50
CA GLU A 55 -25.49 6.87 -15.83
C GLU A 55 -26.43 8.07 -15.63
N SER A 56 -25.85 9.22 -15.30
CA SER A 56 -26.60 10.46 -15.06
C SER A 56 -27.04 11.13 -16.37
N LYS A 57 -26.20 11.10 -17.42
CA LYS A 57 -26.51 11.59 -18.78
C LYS A 57 -26.04 10.59 -19.86
N PRO A 58 -26.83 9.54 -20.17
CA PRO A 58 -26.40 8.45 -21.08
C PRO A 58 -26.15 8.87 -22.53
N LYS A 59 -26.63 10.06 -22.91
CA LYS A 59 -26.52 10.60 -24.27
C LYS A 59 -25.46 11.69 -24.38
N ASP A 60 -24.71 11.98 -23.33
CA ASP A 60 -23.67 13.00 -23.36
C ASP A 60 -22.48 12.51 -24.22
N GLU A 61 -22.15 13.28 -25.27
CA GLU A 61 -21.13 12.87 -26.24
C GLU A 61 -19.71 13.11 -25.72
N GLU A 62 -19.47 14.12 -24.88
CA GLU A 62 -18.15 14.34 -24.25
C GLU A 62 -17.82 13.16 -23.33
N ALA A 63 -18.75 12.76 -22.46
CA ALA A 63 -18.54 11.63 -21.56
C ALA A 63 -18.34 10.30 -22.31
N LYS A 64 -19.04 10.05 -23.42
CA LYS A 64 -18.82 8.87 -24.28
C LYS A 64 -17.44 8.88 -24.93
N ASN A 65 -16.95 10.05 -25.34
CA ASN A 65 -15.62 10.20 -25.91
C ASN A 65 -14.53 9.92 -24.85
N TYR A 66 -14.70 10.45 -23.63
CA TYR A 66 -13.83 10.15 -22.48
C TYR A 66 -13.81 8.65 -22.16
N GLN A 67 -14.97 8.01 -22.08
CA GLN A 67 -15.07 6.56 -21.83
C GLN A 67 -14.39 5.75 -22.94
N SER A 68 -14.61 6.13 -24.20
CA SER A 68 -13.99 5.45 -25.35
C SER A 68 -12.47 5.62 -25.37
N GLN A 69 -11.95 6.79 -25.00
CA GLN A 69 -10.51 7.02 -24.87
C GLN A 69 -9.91 6.22 -23.71
N LEU A 70 -10.55 6.23 -22.54
CA LEU A 70 -10.10 5.48 -21.36
C LEU A 70 -10.03 3.98 -21.64
N LYS A 71 -11.11 3.39 -22.18
CA LYS A 71 -11.16 1.97 -22.57
C LYS A 71 -10.02 1.58 -23.51
N ARG A 72 -9.77 2.40 -24.54
CA ARG A 72 -8.71 2.16 -25.53
C ARG A 72 -7.31 2.37 -24.94
N TYR A 73 -7.15 3.34 -24.05
CA TYR A 73 -5.89 3.64 -23.41
C TYR A 73 -5.50 2.53 -22.41
N ILE A 74 -6.43 2.09 -21.56
CA ILE A 74 -6.25 0.95 -20.65
C ILE A 74 -5.91 -0.33 -21.45
N ASN A 75 -6.65 -0.60 -22.53
CA ASN A 75 -6.35 -1.72 -23.43
C ASN A 75 -4.95 -1.63 -24.06
N ALA A 76 -4.46 -0.43 -24.35
CA ALA A 76 -3.11 -0.24 -24.86
C ALA A 76 -2.03 -0.54 -23.81
N LEU A 77 -2.25 -0.17 -22.55
CA LEU A 77 -1.35 -0.49 -21.44
C LEU A 77 -1.28 -2.01 -21.21
N ASP A 78 -2.43 -2.70 -21.19
CA ASP A 78 -2.49 -4.17 -21.10
C ASP A 78 -1.71 -4.85 -22.24
N LYS A 79 -1.86 -4.36 -23.48
CA LYS A 79 -1.10 -4.88 -24.62
C LYS A 79 0.39 -4.55 -24.55
N LYS A 80 0.78 -3.39 -24.01
CA LYS A 80 2.18 -3.01 -23.77
C LYS A 80 2.84 -3.98 -22.78
N GLU A 81 2.16 -4.32 -21.69
CA GLU A 81 2.63 -5.29 -20.69
C GLU A 81 2.77 -6.69 -21.26
N LYS A 82 1.83 -7.11 -22.11
CA LYS A 82 1.89 -8.38 -22.86
C LYS A 82 2.91 -8.39 -24.01
N LYS A 83 3.75 -7.36 -24.13
CA LYS A 83 4.74 -7.14 -25.21
C LYS A 83 4.13 -7.16 -26.63
N LYS A 84 2.81 -6.99 -26.76
CA LYS A 84 2.08 -6.91 -28.04
C LYS A 84 2.17 -5.49 -28.59
N TYR A 85 3.39 -5.05 -28.89
CA TYR A 85 3.71 -3.65 -29.13
C TYR A 85 2.98 -3.04 -30.34
N ASP A 86 2.75 -3.81 -31.40
CA ASP A 86 2.02 -3.29 -32.57
C ASP A 86 0.52 -3.13 -32.28
N GLU A 87 -0.08 -4.07 -31.54
CA GLU A 87 -1.47 -3.95 -31.10
C GLU A 87 -1.65 -2.81 -30.10
N ALA A 88 -0.69 -2.62 -29.19
CA ALA A 88 -0.68 -1.52 -28.23
C ALA A 88 -0.64 -0.17 -28.94
N LYS A 89 0.26 0.00 -29.91
CA LYS A 89 0.34 1.23 -30.73
C LYS A 89 -0.96 1.49 -31.49
N ALA A 90 -1.60 0.45 -32.03
CA ALA A 90 -2.88 0.60 -32.72
C ALA A 90 -4.00 1.06 -31.76
N SER A 91 -4.03 0.55 -30.52
CA SER A 91 -4.96 1.03 -29.49
C SER A 91 -4.68 2.50 -29.11
N LEU A 92 -3.41 2.91 -28.96
CA LEU A 92 -3.02 4.31 -28.70
C LEU A 92 -3.39 5.24 -29.85
N ASP A 93 -3.23 4.80 -31.11
CA ASP A 93 -3.67 5.57 -32.27
C ASP A 93 -5.18 5.77 -32.29
N ALA A 94 -5.95 4.79 -31.79
CA ALA A 94 -7.38 4.94 -31.64
C ALA A 94 -7.76 5.90 -30.51
N VAL A 95 -6.96 6.04 -29.45
CA VAL A 95 -7.14 7.10 -28.41
C VAL A 95 -6.94 8.48 -29.03
N ILE A 96 -5.85 8.65 -29.80
CA ILE A 96 -5.46 9.94 -30.42
C ILE A 96 -6.49 10.42 -31.46
N LYS A 97 -7.19 9.50 -32.13
CA LYS A 97 -8.20 9.81 -33.15
C LYS A 97 -9.56 10.24 -32.58
N ILE A 98 -9.82 10.02 -31.30
CA ILE A 98 -11.08 10.47 -30.69
C ILE A 98 -10.95 11.96 -30.37
N GLU A 99 -11.70 12.77 -31.12
CA GLU A 99 -11.82 14.21 -30.92
C GLU A 99 -12.85 14.52 -29.83
N HIS A 100 -12.79 15.72 -29.25
CA HIS A 100 -13.71 16.17 -28.20
C HIS A 100 -13.79 15.22 -26.98
N GLY A 101 -12.64 14.65 -26.62
CA GLY A 101 -12.42 13.90 -25.39
C GLY A 101 -11.35 14.57 -24.51
N SER A 102 -10.60 13.78 -23.76
CA SER A 102 -9.49 14.23 -22.92
C SER A 102 -8.22 14.49 -23.73
N ASP A 103 -7.81 15.77 -23.83
CA ASP A 103 -6.52 16.16 -24.38
C ASP A 103 -5.34 15.54 -23.62
N LYS A 104 -5.50 15.35 -22.30
CA LYS A 104 -4.46 14.76 -21.44
C LYS A 104 -4.22 13.27 -21.77
N LEU A 105 -5.27 12.52 -22.10
CA LEU A 105 -5.12 11.13 -22.58
C LEU A 105 -4.46 11.07 -23.95
N VAL A 106 -4.72 12.04 -24.82
CA VAL A 106 -4.04 12.15 -26.12
C VAL A 106 -2.55 12.44 -25.93
N GLU A 107 -2.18 13.32 -24.99
CA GLU A 107 -0.80 13.59 -24.60
C GLU A 107 -0.10 12.31 -24.11
N TYR A 108 -0.72 11.60 -23.15
CA TYR A 108 -0.18 10.35 -22.64
C TYR A 108 -0.06 9.28 -23.72
N ALA A 109 -1.05 9.14 -24.60
CA ALA A 109 -1.02 8.16 -25.68
C ALA A 109 0.14 8.39 -26.66
N LYS A 110 0.46 9.66 -26.97
CA LYS A 110 1.63 10.01 -27.79
C LYS A 110 2.95 9.65 -27.10
N LYS A 111 3.04 9.89 -25.79
CA LYS A 111 4.22 9.54 -24.99
C LYS A 111 4.43 8.02 -24.94
N GLU A 112 3.39 7.27 -24.59
CA GLU A 112 3.41 5.80 -24.54
C GLU A 112 3.80 5.17 -25.88
N LYS A 113 3.32 5.72 -27.01
CA LYS A 113 3.69 5.23 -28.34
C LYS A 113 5.19 5.36 -28.63
N THR A 114 5.82 6.40 -28.08
CA THR A 114 7.26 6.63 -28.19
C THR A 114 8.04 5.62 -27.35
N GLU A 115 7.63 5.39 -26.10
CA GLU A 115 8.23 4.40 -25.21
C GLU A 115 8.13 2.97 -25.78
N ILE A 116 6.96 2.58 -26.28
CA ILE A 116 6.76 1.26 -26.92
C ILE A 116 7.68 1.08 -28.15
N SER A 117 7.97 2.17 -28.88
CA SER A 117 8.88 2.11 -30.04
C SER A 117 10.34 1.89 -29.63
N GLN A 118 10.73 2.29 -28.42
CA GLN A 118 12.05 2.01 -27.85
C GLN A 118 12.11 0.56 -27.32
N MET A 119 11.11 0.14 -26.55
CA MET A 119 11.01 -1.22 -26.00
C MET A 119 11.03 -2.31 -27.08
N LYS A 120 10.35 -2.09 -28.22
CA LYS A 120 10.36 -3.05 -29.35
C LYS A 120 11.77 -3.26 -29.94
N LYS A 121 12.57 -2.20 -30.04
CA LYS A 121 13.95 -2.27 -30.56
C LYS A 121 14.91 -2.99 -29.62
N GLU A 122 14.63 -2.97 -28.32
CA GLU A 122 15.40 -3.70 -27.30
C GLU A 122 15.03 -5.19 -27.29
N ALA A 123 13.74 -5.51 -27.44
CA ALA A 123 13.26 -6.89 -27.51
C ALA A 123 13.76 -7.64 -28.77
N GLU A 124 13.88 -6.96 -29.92
CA GLU A 124 14.41 -7.56 -31.16
C GLU A 124 15.92 -7.89 -31.09
N LYS A 125 16.65 -7.40 -30.07
CA LYS A 125 18.05 -7.76 -29.84
C LYS A 125 18.25 -9.04 -29.01
N ASP A 126 17.21 -9.50 -28.30
CA ASP A 126 17.30 -10.59 -27.32
C ASP A 126 16.86 -11.96 -27.89
N ASP A 127 16.21 -11.97 -29.07
CA ASP A 127 15.62 -13.17 -29.69
C ASP A 127 16.62 -14.11 -30.41
N SER A 128 17.92 -13.86 -30.27
CA SER A 128 18.97 -14.77 -30.76
C SER A 128 19.55 -15.59 -29.62
N LYS A 129 18.83 -16.65 -29.16
CA LYS A 129 19.33 -17.94 -28.62
C LYS A 129 18.50 -18.50 -27.46
N LYS A 130 17.55 -19.40 -27.75
CA LYS A 130 17.39 -20.69 -27.04
C LYS A 130 16.28 -21.58 -27.62
N GLU A 131 16.64 -22.82 -27.95
CA GLU A 131 15.74 -23.97 -28.12
C GLU A 131 15.94 -24.97 -26.97
N GLU A 132 14.80 -25.40 -26.41
CA GLU A 132 14.37 -26.74 -25.97
C GLU A 132 15.13 -27.63 -24.93
N LYS A 133 14.40 -27.93 -23.84
CA LYS A 133 13.87 -29.26 -23.40
C LYS A 133 14.36 -29.92 -22.09
N THR A 134 13.34 -30.51 -21.45
CA THR A 134 13.13 -31.17 -20.15
C THR A 134 13.70 -32.59 -19.99
N THR A 135 13.97 -33.02 -18.73
CA THR A 135 13.46 -34.28 -18.09
C THR A 135 13.87 -34.44 -16.61
N GLU A 136 13.03 -35.16 -15.85
CA GLU A 136 13.00 -35.40 -14.39
C GLU A 136 13.96 -36.50 -13.87
N SER A 137 14.34 -36.45 -12.57
CA SER A 137 14.05 -37.47 -11.52
C SER A 137 14.93 -37.40 -10.24
N SER A 138 14.25 -37.38 -9.09
CA SER A 138 14.43 -38.14 -7.82
C SER A 138 15.70 -38.08 -6.92
N ASP A 139 15.41 -37.67 -5.66
CA ASP A 139 15.86 -38.18 -4.33
C ASP A 139 17.19 -37.77 -3.64
N LYS A 140 17.00 -37.38 -2.36
CA LYS A 140 17.89 -37.29 -1.17
C LYS A 140 18.69 -36.02 -0.85
N LYS A 141 18.13 -35.28 0.12
CA LYS A 141 18.66 -34.83 1.42
C LYS A 141 20.02 -34.10 1.48
N GLU A 142 19.94 -32.87 2.03
CA GLU A 142 20.98 -31.97 2.55
C GLU A 142 21.90 -31.27 1.54
N ALA A 143 21.39 -30.14 1.03
CA ALA A 143 22.10 -28.87 0.94
C ALA A 143 21.04 -27.77 0.78
N ALA A 144 21.20 -26.62 1.45
CA ALA A 144 20.34 -25.45 1.23
C ALA A 144 20.36 -25.08 -0.25
N SER A 145 19.31 -25.45 -1.00
CA SER A 145 19.24 -25.22 -2.44
C SER A 145 18.80 -23.79 -2.71
N ASN A 146 19.50 -23.15 -3.64
CA ASN A 146 19.20 -21.83 -4.20
C ASN A 146 17.92 -21.85 -5.07
N THR A 147 16.82 -22.42 -4.58
CA THR A 147 15.51 -22.42 -5.26
C THR A 147 14.77 -21.11 -4.97
N VAL A 148 13.91 -20.69 -5.91
CA VAL A 148 13.14 -19.43 -5.80
C VAL A 148 12.25 -19.42 -4.55
N TRP A 149 11.72 -20.58 -4.15
CA TRP A 149 10.96 -20.81 -2.93
C TRP A 149 11.55 -21.97 -2.12
N ASN A 150 11.46 -21.90 -0.79
CA ASN A 150 11.92 -22.95 0.13
C ASN A 150 11.24 -22.81 1.51
N ASP A 151 11.50 -23.75 2.41
CA ASP A 151 10.88 -23.79 3.75
C ASP A 151 11.15 -22.52 4.58
N SER A 152 12.35 -21.94 4.51
CA SER A 152 12.68 -20.70 5.23
C SER A 152 11.85 -19.51 4.73
N LYS A 153 11.62 -19.44 3.42
CA LYS A 153 10.74 -18.43 2.81
C LYS A 153 9.28 -18.68 3.17
N ARG A 154 8.85 -19.95 3.24
CA ARG A 154 7.51 -20.33 3.70
C ARG A 154 7.26 -19.90 5.14
N ASP A 155 8.21 -20.14 6.04
CA ASP A 155 8.11 -19.70 7.44
C ASP A 155 8.12 -18.17 7.57
N SER A 156 8.92 -17.49 6.74
CA SER A 156 8.91 -16.02 6.66
C SER A 156 7.56 -15.48 6.20
N LEU A 157 6.93 -16.13 5.21
CA LEU A 157 5.60 -15.77 4.74
C LEU A 157 4.53 -16.03 5.80
N ARG A 158 4.61 -17.12 6.57
CA ARG A 158 3.70 -17.38 7.68
C ARG A 158 3.79 -16.29 8.75
N GLY A 159 5.01 -15.87 9.10
CA GLY A 159 5.26 -14.77 10.03
C GLY A 159 4.69 -13.44 9.51
N PHE A 160 4.97 -13.12 8.25
CA PHE A 160 4.44 -11.95 7.57
C PHE A 160 2.90 -11.94 7.56
N MET A 161 2.26 -13.05 7.20
CA MET A 161 0.80 -13.13 7.13
C MET A 161 0.16 -13.04 8.52
N ALA A 162 0.78 -13.54 9.58
CA ALA A 162 0.30 -13.33 10.94
C ALA A 162 0.34 -11.85 11.36
N GLN A 163 1.41 -11.12 10.98
CA GLN A 163 1.49 -9.67 11.21
C GLN A 163 0.46 -8.92 10.39
N PHE A 164 0.31 -9.28 9.10
CA PHE A 164 -0.69 -8.71 8.22
C PHE A 164 -2.11 -8.92 8.76
N SER A 165 -2.42 -10.12 9.26
CA SER A 165 -3.68 -10.43 9.93
C SER A 165 -3.97 -9.47 11.08
N ASN A 166 -3.00 -9.27 11.98
CA ASN A 166 -3.14 -8.37 13.11
C ASN A 166 -3.32 -6.91 12.67
N LYS A 167 -2.48 -6.44 11.72
CA LYS A 167 -2.52 -5.07 11.19
C LYS A 167 -3.87 -4.73 10.57
N MET A 168 -4.46 -5.67 9.83
CA MET A 168 -5.73 -5.47 9.15
C MET A 168 -6.95 -5.76 10.05
N GLY A 169 -6.75 -6.38 11.22
CA GLY A 169 -7.84 -6.90 12.04
C GLY A 169 -8.62 -8.02 11.34
N GLN A 170 -7.92 -8.84 10.55
CA GLN A 170 -8.49 -9.92 9.71
C GLN A 170 -7.75 -11.21 10.03
N ASP A 171 -8.42 -12.33 10.27
CA ASP A 171 -7.76 -13.59 10.65
C ASP A 171 -7.42 -14.44 9.41
N TYR A 172 -6.30 -14.14 8.74
CA TYR A 172 -5.82 -14.94 7.61
C TYR A 172 -5.18 -16.25 8.06
N LYS A 173 -5.65 -17.36 7.49
CA LYS A 173 -5.11 -18.72 7.69
C LYS A 173 -4.47 -19.26 6.43
N GLU A 174 -3.46 -20.10 6.61
CA GLU A 174 -2.77 -20.80 5.52
C GLU A 174 -3.62 -22.00 5.06
N TYR A 175 -3.78 -22.15 3.75
CA TYR A 175 -4.48 -23.26 3.11
C TYR A 175 -3.53 -23.95 2.11
N SER A 176 -3.84 -25.20 1.77
CA SER A 176 -2.99 -26.04 0.92
C SER A 176 -3.81 -26.81 -0.11
N LYS A 177 -3.12 -27.51 -1.01
CA LYS A 177 -3.76 -28.40 -2.00
C LYS A 177 -4.74 -29.40 -1.38
N THR A 178 -4.50 -29.85 -0.14
CA THR A 178 -5.34 -30.83 0.57
C THR A 178 -6.19 -30.23 1.70
N SER A 179 -6.08 -28.92 1.94
CA SER A 179 -6.83 -28.21 2.97
C SER A 179 -7.30 -26.89 2.37
N SER A 180 -8.54 -26.88 1.89
CA SER A 180 -9.14 -25.73 1.19
C SER A 180 -10.02 -24.89 2.10
N VAL A 181 -10.20 -23.63 1.71
CA VAL A 181 -11.14 -22.70 2.33
C VAL A 181 -12.45 -22.65 1.54
N ASP A 182 -13.58 -22.48 2.21
CA ASP A 182 -14.87 -22.24 1.59
C ASP A 182 -15.07 -20.74 1.25
N LEU A 183 -14.89 -20.40 -0.02
CA LEU A 183 -15.19 -19.09 -0.59
C LEU A 183 -16.56 -19.14 -1.29
N TYR A 184 -17.63 -18.92 -0.53
CA TYR A 184 -19.01 -18.85 -1.04
C TYR A 184 -19.48 -20.11 -1.79
N GLY A 185 -19.08 -21.28 -1.32
CA GLY A 185 -19.41 -22.59 -1.89
C GLY A 185 -18.31 -23.19 -2.77
N VAL A 186 -17.22 -22.46 -3.03
CA VAL A 186 -16.05 -22.94 -3.79
C VAL A 186 -14.92 -23.27 -2.82
N ASN A 187 -14.41 -24.49 -2.86
CA ASN A 187 -13.28 -24.93 -2.03
C ASN A 187 -11.96 -24.54 -2.70
N VAL A 188 -11.30 -23.48 -2.23
CA VAL A 188 -10.07 -22.94 -2.83
C VAL A 188 -8.84 -23.35 -2.01
N PRO A 189 -7.74 -23.86 -2.62
CA PRO A 189 -7.52 -24.04 -4.05
C PRO A 189 -7.97 -25.42 -4.59
N GLY A 190 -8.59 -26.28 -3.78
CA GLY A 190 -8.92 -27.66 -4.13
C GLY A 190 -9.69 -27.81 -5.44
N ASP A 191 -10.74 -27.02 -5.62
CA ASP A 191 -11.62 -27.07 -6.80
C ASP A 191 -10.92 -26.57 -8.08
N ILE A 192 -9.85 -25.77 -7.93
CA ILE A 192 -8.98 -25.39 -9.06
C ILE A 192 -8.11 -26.58 -9.47
N PHE A 193 -7.55 -27.30 -8.50
CA PHE A 193 -6.67 -28.44 -8.78
C PHE A 193 -7.41 -29.73 -9.17
N SER A 194 -8.70 -29.85 -8.83
CA SER A 194 -9.57 -30.92 -9.34
C SER A 194 -10.10 -30.64 -10.75
N GLY A 195 -10.05 -29.37 -11.19
CA GLY A 195 -10.55 -28.92 -12.50
C GLY A 195 -12.04 -28.55 -12.51
N GLU A 196 -12.69 -28.50 -11.35
CA GLU A 196 -14.09 -28.03 -11.23
C GLU A 196 -14.20 -26.52 -11.48
N TRP A 197 -13.20 -25.76 -11.03
CA TRP A 197 -13.03 -24.34 -11.30
C TRP A 197 -11.71 -24.08 -12.02
N THR A 198 -11.66 -23.01 -12.80
CA THR A 198 -10.42 -22.56 -13.44
C THR A 198 -10.02 -21.19 -12.91
N MET A 199 -8.78 -21.06 -12.41
CA MET A 199 -8.22 -19.75 -12.08
C MET A 199 -8.20 -18.87 -13.34
N ALA A 200 -8.70 -17.65 -13.26
CA ALA A 200 -8.66 -16.69 -14.36
C ALA A 200 -8.08 -15.36 -13.91
N ILE A 201 -7.16 -14.79 -14.70
CA ILE A 201 -6.59 -13.45 -14.48
C ILE A 201 -6.95 -12.60 -15.70
N ASN A 202 -7.39 -11.36 -15.49
CA ASN A 202 -7.82 -10.45 -16.57
C ASN A 202 -8.82 -11.10 -17.55
N ASN A 203 -9.78 -11.84 -16.98
CA ASN A 203 -10.81 -12.58 -17.72
C ASN A 203 -10.27 -13.65 -18.70
N GLN A 204 -9.07 -14.19 -18.45
CA GLN A 204 -8.49 -15.30 -19.21
C GLN A 204 -8.15 -16.46 -18.29
N PRO A 205 -8.51 -17.71 -18.64
CA PRO A 205 -8.14 -18.87 -17.84
C PRO A 205 -6.62 -19.06 -17.84
N VAL A 206 -6.05 -19.27 -16.67
CA VAL A 206 -4.62 -19.56 -16.47
C VAL A 206 -4.45 -20.94 -15.87
N LYS A 207 -3.39 -21.63 -16.30
CA LYS A 207 -3.01 -22.91 -15.68
C LYS A 207 -2.03 -22.63 -14.57
N VAL A 208 -2.43 -22.98 -13.36
CA VAL A 208 -1.63 -22.87 -12.13
C VAL A 208 -1.21 -24.27 -11.67
N GLU A 209 0.02 -24.40 -11.21
CA GLU A 209 0.52 -25.60 -10.53
C GLU A 209 0.93 -25.26 -9.10
N TRP A 210 0.77 -26.21 -8.18
CA TRP A 210 1.35 -26.09 -6.85
C TRP A 210 2.86 -26.37 -6.94
N SER A 211 3.69 -25.54 -6.31
CA SER A 211 5.14 -25.72 -6.28
C SER A 211 5.70 -25.49 -4.88
N GLU A 212 6.47 -26.47 -4.39
CA GLU A 212 7.21 -26.33 -3.13
C GLU A 212 8.52 -25.54 -3.30
N THR A 213 8.98 -25.36 -4.54
CA THR A 213 10.27 -24.73 -4.86
C THR A 213 10.14 -23.41 -5.61
N GLY A 214 8.92 -23.01 -5.98
CA GLY A 214 8.67 -21.82 -6.79
C GLY A 214 9.13 -21.97 -8.25
N GLU A 215 9.56 -23.17 -8.61
CA GLU A 215 9.95 -23.56 -9.96
C GLU A 215 8.94 -24.58 -10.50
N GLY A 216 8.79 -24.63 -11.82
CA GLY A 216 7.81 -25.51 -12.43
C GLY A 216 7.78 -25.41 -13.95
N SER A 217 6.84 -26.12 -14.55
CA SER A 217 6.69 -26.26 -16.00
C SER A 217 5.66 -25.31 -16.60
N LEU A 218 4.78 -24.73 -15.76
CA LEU A 218 3.78 -23.76 -16.15
C LEU A 218 4.29 -22.32 -15.92
N PRO A 219 3.55 -21.29 -16.35
CA PRO A 219 3.91 -19.91 -16.04
C PRO A 219 3.59 -19.49 -14.59
N TYR A 220 2.68 -20.18 -13.89
CA TYR A 220 2.15 -19.80 -12.57
C TYR A 220 2.41 -20.90 -11.53
N GLN A 221 3.44 -20.73 -10.71
CA GLN A 221 3.73 -21.60 -9.56
C GLN A 221 3.08 -21.05 -8.30
N LEU A 222 1.97 -21.64 -7.87
CA LEU A 222 1.34 -21.33 -6.58
C LEU A 222 2.16 -21.94 -5.44
N VAL A 223 2.69 -21.07 -4.59
CA VAL A 223 3.58 -21.48 -3.49
C VAL A 223 2.92 -21.37 -2.12
N ALA A 224 1.84 -20.58 -1.99
CA ALA A 224 1.03 -20.50 -0.77
C ALA A 224 -0.37 -19.92 -1.05
N VAL A 225 -1.33 -20.26 -0.19
CA VAL A 225 -2.69 -19.71 -0.18
C VAL A 225 -3.02 -19.22 1.22
N TYR A 226 -3.52 -17.99 1.33
CA TYR A 226 -4.04 -17.45 2.59
C TYR A 226 -5.44 -16.89 2.42
N SER A 227 -6.30 -17.05 3.43
CA SER A 227 -7.67 -16.55 3.38
C SER A 227 -8.20 -16.19 4.76
N ASP A 228 -9.00 -15.14 4.83
CA ASP A 228 -9.74 -14.69 6.02
C ASP A 228 -11.21 -15.13 5.99
N ALA A 229 -11.59 -15.95 5.00
CA ALA A 229 -12.95 -16.34 4.70
C ALA A 229 -13.68 -17.09 5.82
N ASP A 230 -12.96 -17.81 6.69
CA ASP A 230 -13.56 -18.53 7.82
C ASP A 230 -14.09 -17.60 8.90
N THR A 231 -13.54 -16.39 8.99
CA THR A 231 -13.84 -15.44 10.08
C THR A 231 -14.54 -14.19 9.61
N GLN A 232 -14.37 -13.80 8.34
CA GLN A 232 -14.90 -12.54 7.84
C GLN A 232 -16.40 -12.58 7.54
N PRO A 233 -17.08 -11.43 7.69
CA PRO A 233 -18.47 -11.30 7.29
C PRO A 233 -18.72 -11.71 5.83
N TYR A 234 -19.96 -12.11 5.57
CA TYR A 234 -20.44 -12.34 4.20
C TYR A 234 -20.16 -11.11 3.32
N LEU A 235 -19.69 -11.33 2.09
CA LEU A 235 -19.17 -10.32 1.13
C LEU A 235 -17.83 -9.64 1.47
N GLN A 236 -17.18 -9.97 2.58
CA GLN A 236 -15.88 -9.39 2.98
C GLN A 236 -14.75 -10.42 3.02
N LYS A 237 -14.91 -11.55 2.33
CA LYS A 237 -13.95 -12.65 2.31
C LYS A 237 -12.91 -12.44 1.21
N HIS A 238 -11.66 -12.74 1.50
CA HIS A 238 -10.53 -12.61 0.58
C HIS A 238 -9.75 -13.92 0.53
N VAL A 239 -9.36 -14.34 -0.68
CA VAL A 239 -8.37 -15.40 -0.87
C VAL A 239 -7.18 -14.85 -1.63
N TYR A 240 -6.00 -14.94 -1.03
CA TYR A 240 -4.72 -14.55 -1.61
C TYR A 240 -3.95 -15.77 -2.12
N PHE A 241 -3.51 -15.69 -3.37
CA PHE A 241 -2.61 -16.63 -4.02
C PHE A 241 -1.23 -15.99 -4.15
N PHE A 242 -0.24 -16.59 -3.50
CA PHE A 242 1.16 -16.21 -3.60
C PHE A 242 1.81 -17.04 -4.70
N ILE A 243 2.16 -16.41 -5.82
CA ILE A 243 2.57 -17.07 -7.05
C ILE A 243 3.95 -16.59 -7.48
N ILE A 244 4.81 -17.52 -7.86
CA ILE A 244 5.98 -17.20 -8.68
C ILE A 244 5.54 -17.28 -10.15
N GLU A 245 5.46 -16.13 -10.82
CA GLU A 245 5.11 -16.03 -12.23
C GLU A 245 6.39 -15.75 -13.04
N ASN A 246 6.84 -16.71 -13.84
CA ASN A 246 8.09 -16.60 -14.62
C ASN A 246 9.31 -16.18 -13.77
N GLY A 247 9.42 -16.72 -12.55
CA GLY A 247 10.49 -16.40 -11.60
C GLY A 247 10.29 -15.09 -10.83
N GLN A 248 9.19 -14.36 -11.04
CA GLN A 248 8.86 -13.13 -10.32
C GLN A 248 7.74 -13.36 -9.29
N PRO A 249 7.89 -12.89 -8.05
CA PRO A 249 6.85 -12.99 -7.04
C PRO A 249 5.68 -12.06 -7.36
N LYS A 250 4.46 -12.59 -7.38
CA LYS A 250 3.22 -11.83 -7.46
C LYS A 250 2.17 -12.37 -6.50
N VAL A 251 1.29 -11.48 -6.05
CA VAL A 251 0.18 -11.85 -5.19
C VAL A 251 -1.14 -11.50 -5.86
N TYR A 252 -1.97 -12.51 -6.01
CA TYR A 252 -3.29 -12.40 -6.62
C TYR A 252 -4.35 -12.53 -5.54
N VAL A 253 -5.45 -11.79 -5.67
CA VAL A 253 -6.57 -11.81 -4.74
C VAL A 253 -7.87 -12.07 -5.47
N THR A 254 -8.76 -12.84 -4.85
CA THR A 254 -10.16 -12.95 -5.26
C THR A 254 -11.09 -12.68 -4.09
N GLN A 255 -12.19 -12.00 -4.42
CA GLN A 255 -13.34 -11.77 -3.54
C GLN A 255 -14.64 -12.18 -4.28
N GLN A 256 -14.51 -12.97 -5.35
CA GLN A 256 -15.63 -13.34 -6.19
C GLN A 256 -16.66 -14.12 -5.37
N ASN A 257 -17.90 -13.61 -5.39
CA ASN A 257 -19.01 -14.13 -4.62
C ASN A 257 -20.16 -14.64 -5.50
N GLN A 258 -20.00 -14.61 -6.82
CA GLN A 258 -20.97 -15.08 -7.80
C GLN A 258 -20.29 -16.04 -8.77
N GLY A 259 -21.02 -17.07 -9.21
CA GLY A 259 -20.55 -17.93 -10.29
C GLY A 259 -20.64 -17.27 -11.67
N ASN A 260 -20.10 -17.95 -12.67
CA ASN A 260 -20.22 -17.60 -14.09
C ASN A 260 -20.39 -18.88 -14.92
N ASN A 261 -20.70 -18.73 -16.21
CA ASN A 261 -21.00 -19.86 -17.10
C ASN A 261 -19.76 -20.70 -17.43
N GLU A 262 -18.58 -20.14 -17.21
CA GLU A 262 -17.28 -20.73 -17.54
C GLU A 262 -16.62 -21.45 -16.35
N ASN A 263 -17.22 -21.39 -15.16
CA ASN A 263 -16.63 -21.83 -13.89
C ASN A 263 -15.24 -21.23 -13.64
N TYR A 264 -15.09 -19.93 -13.93
CA TYR A 264 -13.86 -19.19 -13.70
C TYR A 264 -13.87 -18.55 -12.32
N LEU A 265 -12.82 -18.79 -11.54
CA LEU A 265 -12.55 -18.02 -10.34
C LEU A 265 -11.59 -16.90 -10.72
N HIS A 266 -12.11 -15.68 -10.79
CA HIS A 266 -11.38 -14.50 -11.22
C HIS A 266 -10.52 -13.96 -10.09
N PHE A 267 -9.24 -13.84 -10.39
CA PHE A 267 -8.25 -13.18 -9.57
C PHE A 267 -7.77 -11.92 -10.27
N SER A 268 -7.46 -10.90 -9.47
CA SER A 268 -6.71 -9.72 -9.88
C SER A 268 -5.42 -9.67 -9.09
N GLU A 269 -4.35 -9.10 -9.64
CA GLU A 269 -3.19 -8.78 -8.81
C GLU A 269 -3.63 -7.83 -7.68
N THR A 270 -3.23 -8.14 -6.45
CA THR A 270 -3.68 -7.36 -5.29
C THR A 270 -3.22 -5.91 -5.42
N GLN A 271 -4.08 -4.98 -5.03
CA GLN A 271 -3.70 -3.58 -4.90
C GLN A 271 -3.09 -3.25 -3.54
N ASN A 272 -3.12 -4.20 -2.59
CA ASN A 272 -2.48 -4.06 -1.30
C ASN A 272 -0.95 -4.06 -1.48
N THR A 273 -0.33 -2.90 -1.30
CA THR A 273 1.11 -2.69 -1.47
C THR A 273 1.94 -3.46 -0.47
N ASP A 274 1.43 -3.66 0.75
CA ASP A 274 2.16 -4.32 1.84
C ASP A 274 2.34 -5.81 1.54
N ILE A 275 1.27 -6.49 1.10
CA ILE A 275 1.33 -7.89 0.67
C ILE A 275 2.25 -8.08 -0.54
N LYS A 276 2.18 -7.18 -1.54
CA LYS A 276 3.06 -7.24 -2.72
C LYS A 276 4.53 -7.09 -2.34
N ALA A 277 4.85 -6.08 -1.54
CA ALA A 277 6.20 -5.80 -1.09
C ALA A 277 6.73 -6.92 -0.18
N GLY A 278 5.94 -7.36 0.80
CA GLY A 278 6.32 -8.41 1.74
C GLY A 278 6.67 -9.72 1.04
N PHE A 279 5.82 -10.18 0.11
CA PHE A 279 6.12 -11.39 -0.66
C PHE A 279 7.34 -11.22 -1.58
N SER A 280 7.47 -10.07 -2.22
CA SER A 280 8.63 -9.78 -3.08
C SER A 280 9.95 -9.82 -2.30
N GLN A 281 9.97 -9.25 -1.10
CA GLN A 281 11.13 -9.27 -0.21
C GLN A 281 11.50 -10.68 0.24
N ILE A 282 10.50 -11.49 0.63
CA ILE A 282 10.71 -12.88 1.05
C ILE A 282 11.32 -13.72 -0.09
N VAL A 283 10.86 -13.51 -1.33
CA VAL A 283 11.36 -14.24 -2.50
C VAL A 283 12.74 -13.74 -2.95
N GLY A 284 12.98 -12.43 -2.90
CA GLY A 284 14.21 -11.76 -3.35
C GLY A 284 15.48 -12.09 -2.54
N GLY A 285 15.34 -12.65 -1.34
CA GLY A 285 16.47 -13.27 -0.63
C GLY A 285 17.39 -12.33 0.16
N ASP A 286 16.94 -11.14 0.57
CA ASP A 286 17.59 -10.37 1.64
C ASP A 286 17.33 -11.00 3.03
N VAL A 287 17.64 -12.29 3.13
CA VAL A 287 17.59 -13.06 4.37
C VAL A 287 19.02 -13.47 4.70
N ALA A 288 19.74 -12.57 5.37
CA ALA A 288 20.82 -13.00 6.24
C ALA A 288 20.22 -13.99 7.25
N GLN A 289 20.78 -15.20 7.31
CA GLN A 289 20.47 -16.12 8.39
C GLN A 289 20.77 -15.44 9.73
N SER A 290 19.72 -15.15 10.48
CA SER A 290 19.75 -15.13 11.93
C SER A 290 18.72 -16.15 12.41
N THR A 291 19.24 -17.18 13.06
CA THR A 291 18.71 -17.68 14.34
C THR A 291 17.52 -16.88 14.89
N GLN A 292 16.39 -17.57 15.02
CA GLN A 292 15.30 -17.35 15.97
C GLN A 292 15.02 -15.88 16.38
N SER A 293 13.90 -15.38 15.84
CA SER A 293 13.07 -14.24 16.26
C SER A 293 13.32 -12.88 15.57
N THR A 294 12.20 -12.30 15.12
CA THR A 294 11.92 -10.91 14.68
C THR A 294 12.20 -10.51 13.21
N SER A 295 11.21 -10.71 12.33
CA SER A 295 11.07 -9.91 11.10
C SER A 295 10.57 -8.52 11.46
N THR A 296 11.47 -7.54 11.48
CA THR A 296 11.13 -6.15 11.78
C THR A 296 10.72 -5.42 10.49
N SER A 297 9.41 -5.39 10.24
CA SER A 297 8.80 -4.06 10.19
C SER A 297 9.22 -3.39 11.50
N TYR A 298 9.93 -2.26 11.44
CA TYR A 298 10.21 -1.47 12.64
C TYR A 298 8.90 -0.83 13.06
N GLU A 299 7.92 -1.62 13.52
CA GLU A 299 6.60 -1.09 13.88
C GLU A 299 6.75 0.01 14.92
N ASN A 300 5.91 1.03 14.79
CA ASN A 300 5.89 2.13 15.73
C ASN A 300 5.38 1.59 17.07
N ASN A 301 6.29 1.29 17.99
CA ASN A 301 6.00 0.63 19.25
C ASN A 301 6.93 1.16 20.35
N LYS A 302 6.75 0.70 21.59
CA LYS A 302 7.60 1.10 22.73
C LYS A 302 9.09 0.81 22.50
N LEU A 303 9.42 -0.25 21.76
CA LEU A 303 10.81 -0.60 21.45
C LEU A 303 11.43 0.43 20.50
N LEU A 304 10.72 0.82 19.44
CA LEU A 304 11.14 1.89 18.54
C LEU A 304 11.32 3.20 19.29
N ALA A 305 10.33 3.60 20.09
CA ALA A 305 10.38 4.81 20.90
C ALA A 305 11.56 4.80 21.88
N ALA A 306 11.87 3.65 22.49
CA ALA A 306 13.05 3.47 23.34
C ALA A 306 14.36 3.65 22.56
N LYS A 307 14.45 3.13 21.33
CA LYS A 307 15.63 3.33 20.47
C LYS A 307 15.81 4.80 20.09
N VAL A 308 14.73 5.49 19.74
CA VAL A 308 14.73 6.93 19.48
C VAL A 308 15.20 7.69 20.72
N LEU A 309 14.65 7.37 21.90
CA LEU A 309 15.05 8.01 23.16
C LEU A 309 16.55 7.84 23.42
N ILE A 310 17.09 6.63 23.26
CA ILE A 310 18.52 6.35 23.43
C ILE A 310 19.37 7.23 22.51
N LYS A 311 18.99 7.35 21.23
CA LYS A 311 19.71 8.21 20.28
C LYS A 311 19.63 9.69 20.65
N MET A 312 18.44 10.17 20.97
CA MET A 312 18.21 11.59 21.23
C MET A 312 18.86 12.08 22.53
N THR A 313 19.07 11.19 23.49
CA THR A 313 19.64 11.52 24.80
C THR A 313 21.05 10.98 25.00
N ASN A 314 21.63 10.31 23.99
CA ASN A 314 22.93 9.64 24.05
C ASN A 314 23.07 8.70 25.26
N LEU A 315 22.02 7.93 25.57
CA LEU A 315 22.02 7.03 26.72
C LEU A 315 23.00 5.87 26.51
N THR A 316 23.85 5.66 27.51
CA THR A 316 24.69 4.47 27.65
C THR A 316 24.06 3.48 28.63
N GLU A 317 24.55 2.23 28.68
CA GLU A 317 24.08 1.25 29.67
C GLU A 317 24.10 1.79 31.11
N SER A 318 25.16 2.51 31.48
CA SER A 318 25.33 3.09 32.82
C SER A 318 24.27 4.14 33.14
N ASN A 319 23.84 4.94 32.16
CA ASN A 319 22.84 5.99 32.35
C ASN A 319 21.41 5.45 32.26
N VAL A 320 21.17 4.38 31.50
CA VAL A 320 19.87 3.68 31.49
C VAL A 320 19.53 3.18 32.89
N SER A 321 20.46 2.54 33.61
CA SER A 321 20.21 2.11 34.99
C SER A 321 19.89 3.27 35.93
N SER A 322 20.54 4.43 35.75
CA SER A 322 20.21 5.62 36.55
C SER A 322 18.82 6.16 36.25
N LEU A 323 18.40 6.14 34.99
CA LEU A 323 17.09 6.60 34.56
C LEU A 323 15.97 5.70 35.10
N LEU A 324 16.17 4.38 35.09
CA LEU A 324 15.22 3.40 35.64
C LEU A 324 15.03 3.51 37.16
N ASN A 325 16.04 4.00 37.88
CA ASN A 325 15.97 4.25 39.32
C ASN A 325 15.43 5.65 39.65
N SER A 326 15.07 6.45 38.64
CA SER A 326 14.44 7.75 38.83
C SER A 326 12.90 7.63 38.81
N THR A 327 12.19 8.72 39.09
CA THR A 327 10.73 8.81 38.91
C THR A 327 10.33 9.26 37.50
N THR A 328 11.27 9.22 36.54
CA THR A 328 11.03 9.72 35.18
C THR A 328 10.26 8.71 34.37
N THR A 329 9.18 9.13 33.72
CA THR A 329 8.43 8.33 32.75
C THR A 329 8.32 9.04 31.41
N TYR A 330 7.97 8.30 30.35
CA TYR A 330 7.74 8.84 29.03
C TYR A 330 6.39 8.37 28.49
N SER A 331 5.58 9.31 28.01
CA SER A 331 4.31 9.00 27.34
C SER A 331 4.46 9.17 25.83
N LEU A 332 3.78 8.31 25.07
CA LEU A 332 3.79 8.33 23.61
C LEU A 332 2.45 8.86 23.09
N TYR A 333 2.49 9.78 22.12
CA TYR A 333 1.31 10.37 21.50
C TYR A 333 1.39 10.26 19.98
N PRO A 334 0.63 9.34 19.35
CA PRO A 334 0.55 9.26 17.90
C PRO A 334 -0.31 10.41 17.37
N ASN A 335 0.10 11.03 16.26
CA ASN A 335 -0.60 12.16 15.68
C ASN A 335 -0.61 12.09 14.16
N LYS A 336 -1.81 12.00 13.57
CA LYS A 336 -2.01 12.09 12.13
C LYS A 336 -2.14 13.55 11.74
N SER A 337 -1.17 14.05 10.98
CA SER A 337 -1.08 15.47 10.60
C SER A 337 -0.99 16.41 11.81
N LEU A 338 0.14 16.38 12.53
CA LEU A 338 0.39 17.28 13.65
C LEU A 338 0.52 18.73 13.18
N GLN A 339 -0.35 19.62 13.67
CA GLN A 339 -0.22 21.05 13.44
C GLN A 339 0.94 21.62 14.28
N ILE A 340 1.80 22.43 13.66
CA ILE A 340 2.87 23.13 14.37
C ILE A 340 2.28 24.41 14.95
N TRP A 341 2.03 24.40 16.26
CA TRP A 341 1.34 25.49 16.97
C TRP A 341 -0.02 25.83 16.32
N GLU A 342 -0.49 27.07 16.42
CA GLU A 342 -1.72 27.56 15.78
C GLU A 342 -1.47 28.21 14.40
N THR A 343 -0.37 27.84 13.72
CA THR A 343 0.07 28.49 12.48
C THR A 343 -0.73 28.07 11.23
N GLY A 344 -1.33 26.89 11.29
CA GLY A 344 -2.05 26.26 10.18
C GLY A 344 -1.14 25.46 9.23
N VAL A 345 0.14 25.29 9.61
CA VAL A 345 1.10 24.40 8.94
C VAL A 345 1.11 23.06 9.67
N TYR A 346 1.10 21.96 8.91
CA TYR A 346 1.06 20.60 9.42
C TYR A 346 2.34 19.86 9.04
N LEU A 347 2.80 18.95 9.89
CA LEU A 347 3.86 18.00 9.51
C LEU A 347 3.38 17.13 8.33
N PRO A 348 4.28 16.83 7.38
CA PRO A 348 3.91 16.13 6.15
C PRO A 348 3.58 14.65 6.37
N GLU A 349 4.08 14.06 7.47
CA GLU A 349 3.96 12.64 7.79
C GLU A 349 3.23 12.41 9.13
N ASP A 350 2.71 11.21 9.32
CA ASP A 350 2.21 10.74 10.62
C ASP A 350 3.39 10.62 11.62
N VAL A 351 3.24 11.17 12.82
CA VAL A 351 4.34 11.24 13.81
C VAL A 351 3.96 10.66 15.16
N THR A 352 4.97 10.28 15.94
CA THR A 352 4.86 10.04 17.37
C THR A 352 5.59 11.13 18.14
N VAL A 353 4.94 11.66 19.18
CA VAL A 353 5.57 12.53 20.17
C VAL A 353 5.92 11.72 21.42
N ILE A 354 7.21 11.69 21.77
CA ILE A 354 7.70 11.22 23.06
C ILE A 354 7.71 12.41 24.01
N SER A 355 7.01 12.32 25.14
CA SER A 355 7.00 13.36 26.17
C SER A 355 7.45 12.81 27.51
N GLY A 356 8.54 13.34 28.06
CA GLY A 356 9.02 12.99 29.39
C GLY A 356 8.20 13.63 30.51
N ASN A 357 8.10 12.94 31.64
CA ASN A 357 7.52 13.40 32.89
C ASN A 357 8.55 13.26 34.03
N PRO A 358 9.04 14.37 34.61
CA PRO A 358 8.71 15.77 34.29
C PRO A 358 9.20 16.18 32.90
N LEU A 359 8.61 17.23 32.31
CA LEU A 359 8.96 17.73 30.95
C LEU A 359 10.45 18.07 30.76
N ALA A 360 11.19 18.30 31.85
CA ALA A 360 12.65 18.48 31.81
C ALA A 360 13.41 17.24 31.27
N ALA A 361 12.78 16.06 31.26
CA ALA A 361 13.31 14.85 30.63
C ALA A 361 13.25 14.89 29.09
N GLY A 362 12.64 15.92 28.50
CA GLY A 362 12.65 16.17 27.07
C GLY A 362 11.35 15.82 26.35
N MET A 363 11.24 16.32 25.12
CA MET A 363 10.13 16.03 24.21
C MET A 363 10.68 15.89 22.80
N PHE A 364 10.29 14.84 22.09
CA PHE A 364 10.82 14.50 20.76
C PHE A 364 9.68 14.13 19.82
N THR A 365 9.71 14.64 18.58
CA THR A 365 8.70 14.34 17.55
C THR A 365 9.37 13.65 16.39
N TYR A 366 8.95 12.42 16.07
CA TYR A 366 9.54 11.65 14.97
C TYR A 366 8.48 10.99 14.10
N HIS A 367 8.77 10.85 12.80
CA HIS A 367 8.12 9.92 11.90
C HIS A 367 8.97 8.66 11.77
N ASN A 368 8.32 7.50 11.79
CA ASN A 368 8.99 6.22 11.58
C ASN A 368 9.07 5.92 10.08
N ASN A 369 10.28 5.87 9.52
CA ASN A 369 10.46 5.61 8.10
C ASN A 369 10.34 4.11 7.76
N GLU A 370 10.07 3.25 8.76
CA GLU A 370 9.91 1.79 8.67
C GLU A 370 11.14 1.01 8.18
N ASP A 371 12.20 1.73 7.80
CA ASP A 371 13.44 1.20 7.27
C ASP A 371 14.56 1.12 8.32
N GLY A 372 14.24 1.25 9.60
CA GLY A 372 15.19 1.36 10.72
C GLY A 372 15.84 2.75 10.86
N THR A 373 15.27 3.76 10.21
CA THR A 373 15.55 5.17 10.46
C THR A 373 14.28 5.89 10.91
N VAL A 374 14.44 7.04 11.54
CA VAL A 374 13.34 7.94 11.88
C VAL A 374 13.63 9.33 11.35
N THR A 375 12.59 10.03 10.89
CA THR A 375 12.66 11.45 10.55
C THR A 375 12.29 12.25 11.78
N LEU A 376 13.28 12.90 12.40
CA LEU A 376 13.08 13.75 13.57
C LEU A 376 12.71 15.17 13.14
N TYR A 377 11.63 15.70 13.70
CA TYR A 377 11.23 17.09 13.54
C TYR A 377 11.62 17.89 14.79
N PRO A 378 12.37 19.00 14.68
CA PRO A 378 12.76 19.85 15.81
C PRO A 378 11.59 20.75 16.27
N VAL A 379 10.45 20.14 16.62
CA VAL A 379 9.27 20.84 17.12
C VAL A 379 9.57 21.42 18.51
N PRO A 380 9.41 22.74 18.74
CA PRO A 380 9.66 23.33 20.04
C PRO A 380 8.78 22.73 21.14
N SER A 381 9.36 22.45 22.30
CA SER A 381 8.61 22.06 23.51
C SER A 381 7.88 23.22 24.17
N HIS A 382 8.28 24.45 23.84
CA HIS A 382 7.69 25.69 24.31
C HIS A 382 7.87 26.79 23.25
N TYR A 383 6.83 27.60 23.07
CA TYR A 383 6.80 28.70 22.11
C TYR A 383 6.94 30.04 22.86
N GLN A 384 8.16 30.38 23.28
CA GLN A 384 8.43 31.63 24.02
C GLN A 384 8.52 32.86 23.13
N ASP A 385 8.82 32.65 21.84
CA ASP A 385 8.91 33.73 20.87
C ASP A 385 7.51 34.12 20.37
N LYS A 386 7.17 35.41 20.47
CA LYS A 386 5.89 35.96 20.01
C LYS A 386 5.76 35.90 18.49
N GLU A 387 6.84 35.67 17.75
CA GLU A 387 6.80 35.50 16.30
C GLU A 387 5.99 34.27 15.86
N TRP A 388 5.78 33.29 16.74
CA TRP A 388 4.91 32.14 16.45
C TRP A 388 3.43 32.49 16.31
N ASP A 389 3.00 33.59 16.94
CA ASP A 389 1.61 34.08 16.88
C ASP A 389 1.39 35.02 15.68
N ASP A 390 2.45 35.40 14.97
CA ASP A 390 2.35 36.19 13.74
C ASP A 390 1.92 35.27 12.57
N PRO A 391 0.89 35.63 11.79
CA PRO A 391 0.33 34.75 10.77
C PRO A 391 1.26 34.48 9.57
N VAL A 392 2.28 35.31 9.36
CA VAL A 392 3.28 35.14 8.31
C VAL A 392 4.53 34.50 8.89
N LYS A 393 5.12 35.11 9.92
CA LYS A 393 6.36 34.59 10.52
C LYS A 393 6.16 33.24 11.20
N GLY A 394 5.03 33.03 11.86
CA GLY A 394 4.69 31.73 12.47
C GLY A 394 4.68 30.61 11.43
N LYS A 395 4.16 30.87 10.23
CA LYS A 395 4.21 29.91 9.12
C LYS A 395 5.62 29.70 8.58
N GLU A 396 6.43 30.74 8.49
CA GLU A 396 7.84 30.63 8.10
C GLU A 396 8.63 29.77 9.11
N LEU A 397 8.46 30.02 10.41
CA LEU A 397 9.06 29.24 11.49
C LEU A 397 8.59 27.78 11.47
N ALA A 398 7.30 27.54 11.25
CA ALA A 398 6.76 26.18 11.12
C ALA A 398 7.31 25.44 9.89
N ASN A 399 7.42 26.09 8.73
CA ASN A 399 8.05 25.49 7.55
C ASN A 399 9.55 25.24 7.77
N LYS A 400 10.23 26.08 8.56
CA LYS A 400 11.61 25.85 8.95
C LYS A 400 11.78 24.59 9.80
N VAL A 401 10.83 24.30 10.70
CA VAL A 401 10.82 23.02 11.45
C VAL A 401 10.75 21.81 10.50
N ILE A 402 9.97 21.90 9.42
CA ILE A 402 9.89 20.83 8.41
C ILE A 402 11.20 20.74 7.63
N SER A 403 11.77 21.88 7.19
CA SER A 403 13.02 21.87 6.41
C SER A 403 14.24 21.42 7.21
N ASP A 404 14.23 21.66 8.52
CA ASP A 404 15.31 21.28 9.44
C ASP A 404 15.17 19.84 9.96
N ALA A 405 14.18 19.08 9.46
CA ALA A 405 14.02 17.68 9.83
C ALA A 405 15.28 16.87 9.50
N SER A 406 15.62 15.94 10.38
CA SER A 406 16.84 15.14 10.26
C SER A 406 16.53 13.66 10.32
N VAL A 407 17.08 12.87 9.40
CA VAL A 407 16.97 11.40 9.42
C VAL A 407 18.01 10.82 10.37
N ILE A 408 17.56 10.01 11.32
CA ILE A 408 18.40 9.37 12.35
C ILE A 408 18.33 7.85 12.17
N ASN A 409 19.50 7.21 12.06
CA ASN A 409 19.62 5.76 12.08
C ASN A 409 19.51 5.24 13.52
N ILE A 410 18.62 4.28 13.74
CA ILE A 410 18.39 3.65 15.04
C ILE A 410 18.74 2.15 15.03
N LYS A 411 19.20 1.60 13.90
CA LYS A 411 19.55 0.17 13.75
C LYS A 411 20.72 -0.26 14.64
N ASP A 412 21.63 0.66 14.94
CA ASP A 412 22.78 0.41 15.80
C ASP A 412 22.45 0.49 17.30
N VAL A 413 21.20 0.84 17.65
CA VAL A 413 20.74 0.75 19.04
C VAL A 413 20.34 -0.69 19.34
N SER A 414 21.02 -1.29 20.32
CA SER A 414 20.74 -2.64 20.80
C SER A 414 19.32 -2.78 21.35
N ASP A 415 18.62 -3.84 20.93
CA ASP A 415 17.31 -4.22 21.47
C ASP A 415 17.38 -4.50 22.96
N ASP A 416 18.45 -5.14 23.45
CA ASP A 416 18.64 -5.40 24.88
C ASP A 416 18.71 -4.10 25.69
N LEU A 417 19.33 -3.07 25.13
CA LEU A 417 19.41 -1.76 25.78
C LEU A 417 18.07 -1.02 25.71
N ALA A 418 17.39 -1.08 24.57
CA ALA A 418 16.08 -0.43 24.37
C ALA A 418 14.98 -1.10 25.22
N ASN A 419 14.97 -2.43 25.31
CA ASN A 419 14.04 -3.20 26.14
C ASN A 419 14.09 -2.80 27.61
N LYS A 420 15.27 -2.43 28.13
CA LYS A 420 15.43 -1.94 29.50
C LYS A 420 14.59 -0.68 29.78
N LEU A 421 14.31 0.14 28.77
CA LEU A 421 13.54 1.40 28.92
C LEU A 421 12.03 1.22 28.77
N ILE A 422 11.55 0.09 28.26
CA ILE A 422 10.10 -0.16 28.07
C ILE A 422 9.28 0.05 29.37
N PRO A 423 9.73 -0.36 30.57
CA PRO A 423 8.95 -0.20 31.79
C PRO A 423 8.66 1.26 32.19
N ILE A 424 9.45 2.23 31.71
CA ILE A 424 9.24 3.65 31.97
C ILE A 424 8.52 4.37 30.82
N ILE A 425 8.10 3.63 29.78
CA ILE A 425 7.26 4.12 28.69
C ILE A 425 5.82 3.67 28.96
N GLU A 426 4.95 4.62 29.28
CA GLU A 426 3.65 4.33 29.90
C GLU A 426 2.63 3.75 28.91
N ASN A 427 2.48 4.38 27.74
CA ASN A 427 1.42 4.06 26.77
C ASN A 427 1.98 3.40 25.52
N ASP A 428 1.22 2.48 24.94
CA ASP A 428 1.49 1.91 23.62
C ASP A 428 1.01 2.87 22.51
N ILE A 429 1.50 2.67 21.30
CA ILE A 429 1.20 3.46 20.09
C ILE A 429 0.74 2.55 18.97
#